data_AF-A0A940SNY8-F1
#
_entry.id   AF-A0A940SNY8-F1
#
_cell.length_a   1.000
_cell.length_b   1.000
_cell.length_c   1.000
_cell.angle_alpha   90.00
_cell.angle_beta   90.00
_cell.angle_gamma   90.00
#
_symmetry.space_group_name_H-M   'P 1'
#
loop_
_entity.id
_entity.type
_entity.pdbx_description
1 polymer ?
#
loop_
_entity_poly.entity_id
_entity_poly.type
_entity_poly.pdbx_seq_one_letter_code
_entity_poly.pdbx_strand_id
1 'polypeptide(L)' 'MSSIQIKNLTKQFKVLNRHEGLKGSIQDLFSRDYKTVTAVDNISMTVEQGEIVGYLGPNGAGKS' A
#
# COMPACT_ATOMS: atom_id res chain seq x y z
N MET A 1 20.60 20.67 5.22
CA MET A 1 19.18 20.59 5.65
C MET A 1 18.59 19.40 4.94
N SER A 2 17.82 18.58 5.65
CA SER A 2 17.16 17.43 5.03
C SER A 2 16.17 17.92 3.97
N SER A 3 16.21 17.31 2.80
CA SER A 3 15.32 17.66 1.69
C SER A 3 14.02 16.86 1.73
N ILE A 4 14.08 15.63 2.25
CA ILE A 4 12.92 14.74 2.43
C ILE A 4 13.00 14.12 3.83
N GLN A 5 11.89 14.12 4.56
CA GLN A 5 11.77 13.44 5.85
C GLN A 5 10.48 12.63 5.89
N ILE A 6 10.62 11.33 6.13
CA ILE A 6 9.54 10.35 6.27
C ILE A 6 9.58 9.82 7.70
N LYS A 7 8.44 9.85 8.39
CA LYS A 7 8.28 9.33 9.75
C LYS A 7 7.05 8.44 9.82
N ASN A 8 7.26 7.20 10.26
CA ASN A 8 6.23 6.20 10.52
C ASN A 8 5.17 6.08 9.40
N LEU A 9 5.62 6.12 8.14
CA LEU A 9 4.72 6.07 7.00
C LEU A 9 4.22 4.64 6.78
N THR A 10 2.91 4.46 6.88
CA THR A 10 2.21 3.22 6.53
C THR A 10 1.19 3.52 5.43
N LYS A 11 1.16 2.70 4.38
CA LYS A 11 0.15 2.77 3.31
C LYS A 11 -0.62 1.46 3.26
N GLN A 12 -1.94 1.56 3.36
CA GLN A 12 -2.85 0.43 3.27
C GLN A 12 -3.87 0.64 2.15
N PHE A 13 -4.25 -0.47 1.51
CA PHE A 13 -5.27 -0.53 0.48
C PHE A 13 -6.40 -1.46 0.93
N LYS A 14 -7.64 -1.07 0.65
CA LYS A 14 -8.80 -1.95 0.80
C LYS A 14 -9.05 -2.66 -0.51
N VAL A 15 -8.96 -3.98 -0.51
CA VAL A 15 -9.21 -4.83 -1.67
C VAL A 15 -10.49 -5.59 -1.40
N LEU A 16 -11.45 -5.51 -2.33
CA LEU A 16 -12.71 -6.25 -2.22
C LEU A 16 -12.41 -7.76 -2.35
N ASN A 17 -12.88 -8.54 -1.38
CA ASN A 17 -12.92 -9.99 -1.51
C ASN A 17 -14.08 -10.34 -2.42
N ARG A 18 -13.79 -10.76 -3.65
CA ARG A 18 -14.84 -11.11 -4.61
C ARG A 18 -15.31 -12.52 -4.39
N HIS A 19 -16.62 -12.68 -4.22
CA HIS A 19 -17.26 -13.99 -4.21
C HIS A 19 -17.52 -14.43 -5.66
N GLU A 20 -17.19 -15.68 -5.99
CA GLU A 20 -17.33 -16.19 -7.36
C GLU A 20 -18.80 -16.36 -7.79
N GLY A 21 -19.04 -16.21 -9.09
CA GLY A 21 -20.35 -16.40 -9.72
C GLY A 21 -21.30 -15.20 -9.60
N LEU A 22 -22.43 -15.28 -10.32
CA LEU A 22 -23.44 -14.22 -10.38
C LEU A 22 -24.06 -13.93 -9.00
N LYS A 23 -24.34 -14.97 -8.22
CA LYS A 23 -24.85 -14.84 -6.84
C LYS A 23 -23.83 -14.16 -5.93
N GLY A 24 -22.55 -14.50 -6.06
CA GLY A 24 -21.45 -13.85 -5.33
C GLY A 24 -21.31 -12.37 -5.69
N SER A 25 -21.43 -12.03 -6.98
CA SER A 25 -21.38 -10.62 -7.43
C SER A 25 -22.53 -9.76 -6.90
N ILE A 26 -23.74 -10.32 -6.82
CA ILE A 26 -24.88 -9.64 -6.19
C ILE A 26 -24.63 -9.51 -4.69
N GLN A 27 -24.15 -10.55 -4.03
CA GLN A 27 -23.80 -10.51 -2.61
C GLN A 27 -22.75 -9.44 -2.32
N ASP A 28 -21.69 -9.32 -3.12
CA ASP A 28 -20.63 -8.30 -2.99
C ASP A 28 -21.15 -6.87 -3.13
N LEU A 29 -22.23 -6.66 -3.88
CA LEU A 29 -22.87 -5.35 -4.03
C LEU A 29 -23.53 -4.89 -2.72
N PHE A 30 -24.09 -5.83 -1.95
CA PHE A 30 -24.82 -5.58 -0.70
C PHE A 30 -23.99 -5.85 0.56
N SER A 31 -23.01 -6.75 0.49
CA SER A 31 -22.10 -7.14 1.55
C SER A 31 -20.68 -6.91 1.05
N ARG A 32 -20.19 -5.68 1.24
CA ARG A 32 -18.86 -5.28 0.79
C ARG A 32 -17.80 -5.82 1.76
N ASP A 33 -17.40 -7.06 1.55
CA ASP A 33 -16.30 -7.66 2.29
C ASP A 33 -14.95 -7.16 1.73
N TYR A 34 -14.17 -6.49 2.57
CA TYR A 34 -12.87 -5.93 2.19
C TYR A 34 -11.77 -6.56 3.04
N LYS A 35 -10.69 -6.98 2.37
CA LYS A 35 -9.41 -7.22 3.03
C LYS A 35 -8.53 -5.98 2.98
N THR A 36 -7.79 -5.73 4.05
CA THR A 36 -6.76 -4.70 4.09
C THR A 36 -5.43 -5.30 3.66
N VAL A 37 -4.77 -4.66 2.69
CA VAL A 37 -3.43 -5.02 2.23
C VAL A 37 -2.48 -3.87 2.56
N THR A 38 -1.47 -4.14 3.38
CA THR A 38 -0.42 -3.18 3.71
C THR A 38 0.64 -3.18 2.61
N ALA A 39 0.86 -2.04 1.95
CA ALA A 39 1.85 -1.89 0.90
C ALA A 39 3.22 -1.46 1.44
N VAL A 40 3.24 -0.50 2.35
CA VAL A 40 4.43 -0.17 3.14
C VAL A 40 4.01 -0.04 4.60
N ASP A 41 4.89 -0.45 5.50
CA ASP A 41 4.60 -0.47 6.93
C ASP A 41 5.71 0.22 7.74
N ASN A 42 5.32 1.27 8.45
CA ASN A 42 6.14 1.99 9.42
C ASN A 42 7.52 2.43 8.90
N ILE A 43 7.58 2.96 7.69
CA ILE A 43 8.82 3.44 7.09
C ILE A 43 9.20 4.80 7.67
N SER A 44 10.44 4.92 8.16
CA SER A 44 11.03 6.19 8.57
C SER A 44 12.40 6.35 7.92
N MET A 45 12.61 7.46 7.21
CA MET A 45 13.88 7.77 6.55
C MET A 45 14.03 9.27 6.33
N THR A 46 15.28 9.72 6.20
CA THR A 46 15.61 11.11 5.87
C THR A 46 16.52 11.08 4.66
N VAL A 47 16.32 12.00 3.71
CA VAL A 47 17.18 12.19 2.55
C VAL A 47 17.72 13.60 2.58
N GLU A 48 19.03 13.73 2.59
CA GLU A 48 19.71 15.02 2.62
C GLU A 48 19.75 15.68 1.24
N GLN A 49 19.93 16.99 1.20
CA GLN A 49 20.03 17.71 -0.06
C GLN A 49 21.26 17.24 -0.86
N GLY A 50 21.05 16.86 -2.12
CA GLY A 50 22.10 16.34 -3.01
C GLY A 50 22.37 14.84 -2.87
N GLU A 51 21.68 14.15 -1.96
CA GLU A 51 21.78 12.70 -1.80
C GLU A 51 20.98 11.97 -2.90
N ILE A 52 21.60 10.95 -3.49
CA ILE A 52 20.96 10.05 -4.47
C ILE A 52 20.56 8.77 -3.76
N VAL A 53 19.27 8.48 -3.69
CA VAL A 53 18.72 7.29 -3.03
C VAL A 53 17.97 6.42 -4.02
N GLY A 54 18.29 5.12 -4.05
CA GLY A 54 17.56 4.12 -4.83
C GLY A 54 16.62 3.31 -3.93
N TYR A 55 15.32 3.31 -4.24
CA TYR A 55 14.34 2.45 -3.57
C TYR A 55 14.08 1.18 -4.38
N LEU A 56 14.58 0.03 -3.88
CA LEU A 56 14.65 -1.24 -4.62
C LEU A 56 13.85 -2.35 -3.93
N GLY A 57 13.42 -3.33 -4.72
CA GLY A 57 12.66 -4.51 -4.24
C GLY A 57 11.86 -5.18 -5.35
N PRO A 58 11.32 -6.40 -5.12
CA PRO A 58 10.54 -7.14 -6.11
C PRO A 58 9.22 -6.45 -6.48
N ASN A 59 8.55 -6.92 -7.54
CA ASN A 59 7.22 -6.45 -7.91
C ASN A 59 6.21 -6.73 -6.78
N GLY A 60 5.35 -5.75 -6.48
CA GLY A 60 4.39 -5.85 -5.37
C GLY A 60 4.95 -5.46 -3.99
N ALA A 61 6.22 -5.10 -3.86
CA ALA A 61 6.83 -4.70 -2.58
C ALA A 61 6.43 -3.30 -2.05
N GLY A 62 5.44 -2.63 -2.66
CA GLY A 62 4.98 -1.32 -2.20
C GLY A 62 5.81 -0.11 -2.64
N LYS A 63 6.61 -0.25 -3.72
CA LYS A 63 7.50 0.82 -4.22
C LYS A 63 6.81 1.94 -5.00
N SER A 64 5.55 1.76 -5.41
CA SER A 64 4.79 2.64 -6.31
C SER A 64 3.45 3.02 -5.71
#